data_AF-A0A031I8Z6-F1
#
_entry.id   AF-A0A031I8Z6-F1
#
_cell.length_a   1.000
_cell.length_b   1.000
_cell.length_c   1.000
_cell.angle_alpha   90.00
_cell.angle_beta   90.00
_cell.angle_gamma   90.00
#
_symmetry.space_group_name_H-M   'P 1'
#
loop_
_entity.id
_entity.type
_entity.pdbx_description
1 polymer ?
#
loop_
_entity_poly.entity_id
_entity_poly.type
_entity_poly.pdbx_seq_one_letter_code
_entity_poly.pdbx_strand_id
1 'polypeptide(L)'
;MKRPPATHEFAGIAAIAEQLRDARAAGDQRLVAEDKMTATDATDRLRIASALAADWRRVVNRAPRPERTATDAEILAMLKQALPAAISRRDRAHQALVNNAPQYRRYKTAELWALSDRIGAFSEGVQDDIVEYVRPLLNAESVAAGLAAMLWWHQRTGTDCIHWLTDATIELRAARLAEGEGRLAA
;
A
#
# COMPACT_ATOMS: atom_id res chain seq x y z
N MET A 1 3.74 -8.57 -15.99
CA MET A 1 3.19 -7.26 -15.57
C MET A 1 4.29 -6.21 -15.67
N LYS A 2 4.02 -5.03 -16.26
CA LYS A 2 4.98 -3.90 -16.30
C LYS A 2 5.28 -3.43 -14.87
N ARG A 3 6.50 -2.95 -14.60
CA ARG A 3 6.92 -2.42 -13.30
C ARG A 3 6.08 -1.20 -12.87
N PRO A 4 5.42 -1.24 -11.71
CA PRO A 4 4.72 -0.08 -11.16
C PRO A 4 5.69 1.03 -10.68
N PRO A 5 5.31 2.32 -10.77
CA PRO A 5 6.15 3.44 -10.33
C PRO A 5 6.53 3.37 -8.84
N ALA A 6 5.60 2.94 -7.98
CA ALA A 6 5.78 2.91 -6.53
C ALA A 6 6.65 1.75 -6.00
N THR A 7 7.27 0.93 -6.87
CA THR A 7 7.97 -0.30 -6.46
C THR A 7 9.15 -0.11 -5.51
N HIS A 8 9.64 1.12 -5.34
CA HIS A 8 10.78 1.45 -4.48
C HIS A 8 10.38 2.15 -3.17
N GLU A 9 9.12 2.55 -3.04
CA GLU A 9 8.63 3.34 -1.91
C GLU A 9 8.11 2.37 -0.84
N PHE A 10 9.02 1.65 -0.19
CA PHE A 10 8.66 0.53 0.69
C PHE A 10 7.82 0.97 1.91
N ALA A 11 8.04 2.18 2.42
CA ALA A 11 7.32 2.70 3.58
C ALA A 11 5.83 2.91 3.27
N GLY A 12 5.49 3.57 2.17
CA GLY A 12 4.10 3.72 1.77
C GLY A 12 3.51 2.43 1.21
N ILE A 13 4.27 1.53 0.58
CA ILE A 13 3.75 0.17 0.31
C ILE A 13 3.31 -0.52 1.61
N ALA A 14 4.12 -0.46 2.66
CA ALA A 14 3.76 -1.02 3.96
C ALA A 14 2.55 -0.30 4.56
N ALA A 15 2.45 1.02 4.46
CA ALA A 15 1.28 1.77 4.90
C ALA A 15 0.00 1.33 4.16
N ILE A 16 0.06 1.07 2.85
CA ILE A 16 -1.08 0.54 2.08
C ILE A 16 -1.44 -0.89 2.52
N ALA A 17 -0.46 -1.72 2.88
CA ALA A 17 -0.73 -3.06 3.42
C ALA A 17 -1.48 -2.99 4.76
N GLU A 18 -1.10 -2.08 5.66
CA GLU A 18 -1.84 -1.82 6.91
C GLU A 18 -3.25 -1.28 6.64
N GLN A 19 -3.39 -0.32 5.71
CA GLN A 19 -4.71 0.19 5.32
C GLN A 19 -5.61 -0.92 4.77
N LEU A 20 -5.07 -1.86 3.99
CA LEU A 20 -5.82 -3.01 3.52
C LEU A 20 -6.29 -3.89 4.69
N ARG A 21 -5.41 -4.16 5.66
CA ARG A 21 -5.76 -4.90 6.88
C ARG A 21 -6.88 -4.20 7.64
N ASP A 22 -6.76 -2.90 7.87
CA ASP A 22 -7.75 -2.12 8.64
C ASP A 22 -9.10 -2.06 7.91
N ALA A 23 -9.07 -1.90 6.58
CA ALA A 23 -10.26 -1.95 5.75
C ALA A 23 -10.95 -3.32 5.82
N ARG A 24 -10.20 -4.42 5.97
CA ARG A 24 -10.77 -5.76 6.19
C ARG A 24 -11.36 -5.90 7.59
N ALA A 25 -10.63 -5.48 8.61
CA ALA A 25 -11.08 -5.54 9.99
C ALA A 25 -12.42 -4.81 10.20
N ALA A 26 -12.56 -3.60 9.67
CA ALA A 26 -13.80 -2.84 9.78
C ALA A 26 -14.85 -3.23 8.74
N GLY A 27 -14.45 -3.40 7.48
CA GLY A 27 -15.37 -3.59 6.36
C GLY A 27 -15.97 -4.99 6.30
N ASP A 28 -15.19 -6.04 6.55
CA ASP A 28 -15.69 -7.41 6.45
C ASP A 28 -16.62 -7.72 7.65
N GLN A 29 -16.36 -7.16 8.84
CA GLN A 29 -17.30 -7.25 9.98
C GLN A 29 -18.68 -6.68 9.66
N ARG A 30 -18.73 -5.55 8.93
CA ARG A 30 -20.00 -4.97 8.48
C ARG A 30 -20.72 -5.89 7.50
N LEU A 31 -19.99 -6.54 6.59
CA LEU A 31 -20.58 -7.48 5.62
C LEU A 31 -21.11 -8.76 6.29
N VAL A 32 -20.48 -9.21 7.38
CA VAL A 32 -21.02 -10.30 8.22
C VAL A 32 -22.31 -9.88 8.89
N ALA A 33 -22.36 -8.66 9.46
CA ALA A 33 -23.58 -8.13 10.07
C ALA A 33 -24.72 -7.90 9.07
N GLU A 34 -24.40 -7.71 7.79
CA GLU A 34 -25.35 -7.57 6.68
C GLU A 34 -25.71 -8.92 6.01
N ASP A 35 -25.29 -10.07 6.55
CA ASP A 35 -25.47 -11.42 5.97
C ASP A 35 -24.92 -11.59 4.54
N LYS A 36 -23.93 -10.76 4.16
CA LYS A 36 -23.27 -10.78 2.84
C LYS A 36 -21.95 -11.56 2.84
N MET A 37 -21.51 -12.02 4.01
CA MET A 37 -20.26 -12.76 4.20
C MET A 37 -20.35 -13.63 5.45
N THR A 38 -19.66 -14.78 5.45
CA THR A 38 -19.56 -15.59 6.67
C THR A 38 -18.49 -15.04 7.62
N ALA A 39 -18.64 -15.26 8.92
CA ALA A 39 -17.63 -14.89 9.91
C ALA A 39 -16.28 -15.58 9.66
N THR A 40 -16.30 -16.80 9.13
CA THR A 40 -15.10 -17.55 8.73
C THR A 40 -14.38 -16.84 7.59
N ASP A 41 -15.09 -16.45 6.52
CA ASP A 41 -14.49 -15.74 5.38
C ASP A 41 -13.87 -14.40 5.81
N ALA A 42 -14.54 -13.66 6.70
CA ALA A 42 -14.03 -12.40 7.23
C ALA A 42 -12.74 -12.62 8.04
N THR A 43 -12.72 -13.66 8.88
CA THR A 43 -11.55 -14.04 9.68
C THR A 43 -10.38 -14.44 8.79
N ASP A 44 -10.63 -15.25 7.76
CA ASP A 44 -9.59 -15.69 6.82
C ASP A 44 -9.01 -14.52 6.03
N ARG A 45 -9.86 -13.62 5.51
CA ARG A 45 -9.39 -12.42 4.82
C ARG A 45 -8.56 -11.52 5.71
N LEU A 46 -8.95 -11.35 6.97
CA LEU A 46 -8.19 -10.57 7.95
C LEU A 46 -6.85 -11.23 8.30
N ARG A 47 -6.81 -12.56 8.46
CA ARG A 47 -5.56 -13.31 8.67
C ARG A 47 -4.57 -13.06 7.53
N ILE A 48 -5.03 -13.22 6.27
CA ILE A 48 -4.19 -13.04 5.09
C ILE A 48 -3.71 -11.58 4.98
N ALA A 49 -4.59 -10.61 5.20
CA ALA A 49 -4.21 -9.18 5.18
C ALA A 49 -3.21 -8.82 6.29
N SER A 50 -3.36 -9.43 7.47
CA SER A 50 -2.44 -9.24 8.60
C SER A 50 -1.05 -9.83 8.31
N ALA A 51 -0.99 -11.01 7.69
CA ALA A 51 0.27 -11.62 7.26
C ALA A 51 1.00 -10.73 6.25
N LEU A 52 0.27 -10.23 5.23
CA LEU A 52 0.82 -9.31 4.24
C LEU A 52 1.35 -8.02 4.89
N ALA A 53 0.59 -7.42 5.82
CA ALA A 53 1.01 -6.21 6.53
C ALA A 53 2.28 -6.45 7.36
N ALA A 54 2.35 -7.57 8.08
CA ALA A 54 3.54 -7.95 8.84
C ALA A 54 4.77 -8.15 7.94
N ASP A 55 4.60 -8.77 6.78
CA ASP A 55 5.67 -8.97 5.81
C ASP A 55 6.21 -7.64 5.24
N TRP A 56 5.34 -6.69 4.92
CA TRP A 56 5.78 -5.38 4.43
C TRP A 56 6.41 -4.52 5.53
N ARG A 57 5.88 -4.58 6.75
CA ARG A 57 6.52 -3.95 7.91
C ARG A 57 7.93 -4.49 8.12
N ARG A 58 8.12 -5.80 7.96
CA ARG A 58 9.43 -6.44 7.97
C ARG A 58 10.35 -5.88 6.89
N VAL A 59 9.88 -5.74 5.64
CA VAL A 59 10.70 -5.22 4.53
C VAL A 59 11.23 -3.82 4.87
N VAL A 60 10.39 -2.95 5.40
CA VAL A 60 10.78 -1.59 5.82
C VAL A 60 11.80 -1.63 6.95
N ASN A 61 11.54 -2.44 7.99
CA ASN A 61 12.39 -2.51 9.17
C ASN A 61 13.66 -3.37 8.96
N ARG A 62 13.74 -4.11 7.85
CA ARG A 62 14.75 -5.13 7.58
C ARG A 62 14.88 -6.10 8.76
N ALA A 63 13.73 -6.66 9.16
CA ALA A 63 13.62 -7.56 10.30
C ALA A 63 13.60 -9.05 9.87
N PRO A 64 13.80 -10.00 10.80
CA PRO A 64 13.57 -11.42 10.53
C PRO A 64 12.14 -11.71 10.06
N ARG A 65 11.95 -12.84 9.35
CA ARG A 65 10.62 -13.27 8.88
C ARG A 65 9.66 -13.50 10.06
N PRO A 66 8.44 -12.94 10.02
CA PRO A 66 7.41 -13.30 10.98
C PRO A 66 6.98 -14.75 10.75
N GLU A 67 6.27 -15.32 11.73
CA GLU A 67 5.61 -16.60 11.56
C GLU A 67 4.64 -16.55 10.37
N ARG A 68 4.72 -17.54 9.48
CA ARG A 68 3.86 -17.60 8.30
C ARG A 68 2.48 -18.07 8.69
N THR A 69 1.55 -17.12 8.82
CA THR A 69 0.13 -17.40 9.03
C THR A 69 -0.66 -17.46 7.72
N ALA A 70 -0.07 -17.09 6.59
CA ALA A 70 -0.65 -17.18 5.24
C ALA A 70 0.39 -17.60 4.20
N THR A 71 -0.08 -18.26 3.15
CA THR A 71 0.73 -18.71 2.01
C THR A 71 0.87 -17.61 0.95
N ASP A 72 1.92 -17.70 0.14
CA ASP A 72 2.12 -16.76 -0.98
C ASP A 72 0.95 -16.82 -1.98
N ALA A 73 0.35 -18.00 -2.16
CA ALA A 73 -0.80 -18.20 -3.04
C ALA A 73 -2.04 -17.45 -2.53
N GLU A 74 -2.31 -17.51 -1.22
CA GLU A 74 -3.40 -16.76 -0.57
C GLU A 74 -3.20 -15.25 -0.72
N ILE A 75 -1.99 -14.77 -0.45
CA ILE A 75 -1.64 -13.35 -0.57
C ILE A 75 -1.79 -12.88 -2.03
N LEU A 76 -1.28 -13.66 -2.99
CA LEU A 76 -1.42 -13.35 -4.41
C LEU A 76 -2.89 -13.31 -4.85
N ALA A 77 -3.72 -14.25 -4.38
CA ALA A 77 -5.15 -14.27 -4.69
C ALA A 77 -5.85 -13.02 -4.14
N MET A 78 -5.57 -12.65 -2.89
CA MET A 78 -6.12 -11.45 -2.26
C MET A 78 -5.71 -10.17 -3.01
N LEU A 79 -4.42 -10.03 -3.38
CA LEU A 79 -3.93 -8.87 -4.13
C LEU A 79 -4.56 -8.77 -5.52
N LYS A 80 -4.70 -9.91 -6.23
CA LYS A 80 -5.39 -9.98 -7.53
C LYS A 80 -6.86 -9.59 -7.42
N GLN A 81 -7.52 -9.91 -6.31
CA GLN A 81 -8.91 -9.51 -6.06
C GLN A 81 -9.04 -8.03 -5.65
N ALA A 82 -8.12 -7.51 -4.85
CA ALA A 82 -8.17 -6.16 -4.32
C ALA A 82 -7.82 -5.08 -5.36
N LEU A 83 -6.85 -5.37 -6.25
CA LEU A 83 -6.33 -4.39 -7.20
C LEU A 83 -7.39 -3.83 -8.18
N PRO A 84 -8.25 -4.64 -8.83
CA PRO A 84 -9.31 -4.11 -9.70
C PRO A 84 -10.24 -3.14 -8.97
N ALA A 85 -10.66 -3.45 -7.74
CA ALA A 85 -11.52 -2.59 -6.96
C ALA A 85 -10.83 -1.26 -6.58
N ALA A 86 -9.52 -1.27 -6.32
CA ALA A 86 -8.75 -0.06 -6.08
C ALA A 86 -8.62 0.81 -7.34
N ILE A 87 -8.36 0.19 -8.49
CA ILE A 87 -8.34 0.88 -9.80
C ILE A 87 -9.69 1.54 -10.07
N SER A 88 -10.81 0.82 -9.90
CA SER A 88 -12.15 1.40 -10.10
C SER A 88 -12.47 2.53 -9.13
N ARG A 89 -11.93 2.52 -7.90
CA ARG A 89 -12.07 3.66 -6.97
C ARG A 89 -11.28 4.87 -7.44
N ARG A 90 -10.04 4.68 -7.88
CA ARG A 90 -9.22 5.73 -8.47
C ARG A 90 -9.90 6.36 -9.67
N ASP A 91 -10.40 5.55 -10.60
CA ASP A 91 -11.01 6.04 -11.83
C ASP A 91 -12.29 6.85 -11.54
N ARG A 92 -13.09 6.42 -10.54
CA ARG A 92 -14.24 7.21 -10.05
C ARG A 92 -13.83 8.51 -9.39
N ALA A 93 -12.79 8.51 -8.56
CA ALA A 93 -12.27 9.74 -7.94
C ALA A 93 -11.73 10.72 -8.98
N HIS A 94 -11.03 10.21 -10.00
CA HIS A 94 -10.58 11.02 -11.13
C HIS A 94 -11.77 11.62 -11.90
N GLN A 95 -12.81 10.82 -12.18
CA GLN A 95 -14.00 11.34 -12.84
C GLN A 95 -14.72 12.41 -12.01
N ALA A 96 -14.80 12.23 -10.68
CA ALA A 96 -15.38 13.21 -9.78
C ALA A 96 -14.59 14.53 -9.78
N LEU A 97 -13.25 14.47 -9.76
CA LEU A 97 -12.40 15.66 -9.89
C LEU A 97 -12.62 16.36 -11.24
N VAL A 98 -12.65 15.60 -12.34
CA VAL A 98 -12.86 16.18 -13.68
C VAL A 98 -14.22 16.85 -13.82
N ASN A 99 -15.27 16.29 -13.21
CA ASN A 99 -16.62 16.81 -13.32
C ASN A 99 -16.87 18.04 -12.45
N ASN A 100 -16.34 18.05 -11.22
CA ASN A 100 -16.70 19.06 -10.22
C ASN A 100 -15.60 20.11 -9.98
N ALA A 101 -14.34 19.77 -10.26
CA ALA A 101 -13.20 20.67 -10.09
C ALA A 101 -12.20 20.56 -11.26
N PRO A 102 -12.64 20.82 -12.52
CA PRO A 102 -11.86 20.58 -13.73
C PRO A 102 -10.54 21.38 -13.79
N GLN A 103 -10.43 22.49 -13.07
CA GLN A 103 -9.22 23.30 -12.95
C GLN A 103 -8.00 22.50 -12.46
N TYR A 104 -8.22 21.41 -11.71
CA TYR A 104 -7.12 20.58 -11.20
C TYR A 104 -6.62 19.52 -12.19
N ARG A 105 -7.35 19.26 -13.29
CA ARG A 105 -6.99 18.22 -14.28
C ARG A 105 -5.63 18.44 -14.93
N ARG A 106 -5.18 19.69 -15.02
CA ARG A 106 -3.90 20.06 -15.64
C ARG A 106 -2.68 19.72 -14.77
N TYR A 107 -2.88 19.50 -13.47
CA TYR A 107 -1.77 19.23 -12.56
C TYR A 107 -1.40 17.74 -12.59
N LYS A 108 -0.10 17.48 -12.51
CA LYS A 108 0.45 16.13 -12.30
C LYS A 108 0.25 15.71 -10.85
N THR A 109 0.28 14.41 -10.57
CA THR A 109 0.14 13.85 -9.21
C THR A 109 1.07 14.52 -8.18
N ALA A 110 2.33 14.80 -8.53
CA ALA A 110 3.27 15.48 -7.62
C ALA A 110 2.86 16.93 -7.31
N GLU A 111 2.29 17.64 -8.28
CA GLU A 111 1.79 19.01 -8.11
C GLU A 111 0.52 19.01 -7.26
N LEU A 112 -0.36 18.03 -7.43
CA LEU A 112 -1.55 17.83 -6.60
C LEU A 112 -1.19 17.52 -5.14
N TRP A 113 -0.17 16.71 -4.88
CA TRP A 113 0.38 16.52 -3.52
C TRP A 113 0.89 17.85 -2.95
N ALA A 114 1.69 18.60 -3.71
CA ALA A 114 2.19 19.90 -3.27
C ALA A 114 1.09 20.94 -3.02
N LEU A 115 -0.09 20.81 -3.63
CA LEU A 115 -1.28 21.60 -3.32
C LEU A 115 -1.90 21.14 -2.00
N SER A 116 -2.12 19.83 -1.83
CA SER A 116 -2.69 19.24 -0.61
C SER A 116 -1.85 19.54 0.64
N ASP A 117 -0.53 19.53 0.53
CA ASP A 117 0.40 19.81 1.64
C ASP A 117 0.37 21.28 2.06
N ARG A 118 0.03 22.19 1.14
CA ARG A 118 -0.05 23.64 1.37
C ARG A 118 -1.49 24.13 1.53
N ILE A 119 -2.43 23.24 1.86
CA ILE A 119 -3.87 23.55 1.91
C ILE A 119 -4.19 24.83 2.70
N GLY A 120 -3.53 25.05 3.84
CA GLY A 120 -3.76 26.21 4.71
C GLY A 120 -3.32 27.55 4.12
N ALA A 121 -2.63 27.56 2.99
CA ALA A 121 -2.24 28.79 2.29
C ALA A 121 -3.28 29.28 1.27
N PHE A 122 -4.37 28.53 1.06
CA PHE A 122 -5.40 28.84 0.05
C PHE A 122 -6.70 29.36 0.67
N SER A 123 -7.55 29.96 -0.17
CA SER A 123 -8.90 30.37 0.21
C SER A 123 -9.77 29.17 0.56
N GLU A 124 -10.81 29.38 1.37
CA GLU A 124 -11.75 28.32 1.83
C GLU A 124 -12.29 27.47 0.68
N GLY A 125 -12.81 28.07 -0.40
CA GLY A 125 -13.31 27.31 -1.55
C GLY A 125 -12.25 26.44 -2.25
N VAL A 126 -10.97 26.85 -2.24
CA VAL A 126 -9.88 26.00 -2.77
C VAL A 126 -9.54 24.90 -1.78
N GLN A 127 -9.64 25.15 -0.48
CA GLN A 127 -9.46 24.11 0.54
C GLN A 127 -10.55 23.05 0.42
N ASP A 128 -11.81 23.46 0.24
CA ASP A 128 -12.95 22.56 0.04
C ASP A 128 -12.75 21.67 -1.17
N ASP A 129 -12.40 22.25 -2.33
CA ASP A 129 -12.05 21.50 -3.54
C ASP A 129 -10.94 20.47 -3.29
N ILE A 130 -9.89 20.86 -2.56
CA ILE A 130 -8.75 19.98 -2.26
C ILE A 130 -9.20 18.81 -1.38
N VAL A 131 -10.02 19.06 -0.37
CA VAL A 131 -10.53 18.04 0.55
C VAL A 131 -11.50 17.10 -0.16
N GLU A 132 -12.41 17.65 -0.97
CA GLU A 132 -13.49 16.90 -1.59
C GLU A 132 -13.07 16.13 -2.85
N TYR A 133 -12.14 16.68 -3.65
CA TYR A 133 -11.81 16.11 -4.96
C TYR A 133 -10.34 15.70 -5.10
N VAL A 134 -9.39 16.53 -4.66
CA VAL A 134 -7.96 16.26 -4.87
C VAL A 134 -7.47 15.15 -3.94
N ARG A 135 -7.70 15.26 -2.63
CA ARG A 135 -7.25 14.26 -1.65
C ARG A 135 -7.83 12.86 -1.89
N PRO A 136 -9.12 12.71 -2.23
CA PRO A 136 -9.67 11.39 -2.55
C PRO A 136 -9.03 10.76 -3.79
N LEU A 137 -8.73 11.55 -4.82
CA LEU A 137 -7.98 11.04 -5.98
C LEU A 137 -6.57 10.59 -5.57
N LEU A 138 -5.81 11.45 -4.86
CA LEU A 138 -4.45 11.14 -4.42
C LEU A 138 -4.40 9.88 -3.56
N ASN A 139 -5.33 9.74 -2.61
CA ASN A 139 -5.42 8.54 -1.78
C ASN A 139 -5.74 7.28 -2.62
N ALA A 140 -6.70 7.37 -3.54
CA ALA A 140 -7.06 6.25 -4.40
C ALA A 140 -5.92 5.86 -5.37
N GLU A 141 -5.16 6.83 -5.87
CA GLU A 141 -3.93 6.59 -6.65
C GLU A 141 -2.88 5.86 -5.82
N SER A 142 -2.59 6.32 -4.60
CA SER A 142 -1.61 5.68 -3.72
C SER A 142 -1.99 4.25 -3.38
N VAL A 143 -3.27 3.98 -3.05
CA VAL A 143 -3.75 2.62 -2.76
C VAL A 143 -3.59 1.71 -3.98
N ALA A 144 -4.00 2.16 -5.17
CA ALA A 144 -3.88 1.37 -6.39
C ALA A 144 -2.41 1.09 -6.75
N ALA A 145 -1.54 2.09 -6.62
CA ALA A 145 -0.11 1.96 -6.87
C ALA A 145 0.57 1.00 -5.88
N GLY A 146 0.23 1.10 -4.59
CA GLY A 146 0.73 0.22 -3.54
C GLY A 146 0.32 -1.23 -3.77
N LEU A 147 -0.95 -1.51 -4.05
CA LEU A 147 -1.44 -2.86 -4.38
C LEU A 147 -0.78 -3.43 -5.63
N ALA A 148 -0.60 -2.62 -6.68
CA ALA A 148 0.11 -3.04 -7.89
C ALA A 148 1.58 -3.38 -7.59
N ALA A 149 2.26 -2.58 -6.75
CA ALA A 149 3.63 -2.82 -6.35
C ALA A 149 3.76 -4.10 -5.49
N MET A 150 2.86 -4.32 -4.53
CA MET A 150 2.83 -5.54 -3.74
C MET A 150 2.66 -6.79 -4.61
N LEU A 151 1.70 -6.74 -5.54
CA LEU A 151 1.46 -7.82 -6.50
C LEU A 151 2.69 -8.07 -7.39
N TRP A 152 3.34 -7.00 -7.84
CA TRP A 152 4.55 -7.08 -8.66
C TRP A 152 5.71 -7.77 -7.92
N TRP A 153 5.90 -7.44 -6.64
CA TRP A 153 6.93 -8.04 -5.81
C TRP A 153 6.62 -9.50 -5.45
N HIS A 154 5.37 -9.83 -5.11
CA HIS A 154 4.96 -11.20 -4.78
C HIS A 154 5.00 -12.16 -5.97
N GLN A 155 4.98 -11.65 -7.21
CA GLN A 155 5.15 -12.46 -8.42
C GLN A 155 6.61 -12.83 -8.73
N ARG A 156 7.57 -12.29 -7.97
CA ARG A 156 9.00 -12.51 -8.21
C ARG A 156 9.54 -13.66 -7.38
N THR A 157 10.48 -14.39 -7.97
CA THR A 157 11.14 -15.54 -7.36
C THR A 157 12.66 -15.36 -7.42
N GLY A 158 13.39 -16.19 -6.67
CA GLY A 158 14.86 -16.14 -6.64
C GLY A 158 15.40 -14.81 -6.12
N THR A 159 16.49 -14.34 -6.72
CA THR A 159 17.21 -13.11 -6.33
C THR A 159 16.43 -11.83 -6.57
N ASP A 160 15.40 -11.88 -7.42
CA ASP A 160 14.54 -10.73 -7.70
C ASP A 160 13.37 -10.64 -6.71
N CYS A 161 13.21 -11.60 -5.81
CA CYS A 161 12.15 -11.58 -4.79
C CYS A 161 12.46 -10.57 -3.68
N ILE A 162 11.46 -9.79 -3.26
CA ILE A 162 11.63 -8.82 -2.16
C ILE A 162 12.07 -9.48 -0.85
N HIS A 163 11.61 -10.70 -0.60
CA HIS A 163 11.99 -11.44 0.60
C HIS A 163 13.47 -11.82 0.56
N TRP A 164 13.98 -12.30 -0.59
CA TRP A 164 15.40 -12.60 -0.79
C TRP A 164 16.26 -11.35 -0.61
N LEU A 165 15.88 -10.23 -1.26
CA LEU A 165 16.61 -8.96 -1.12
C LEU A 165 16.66 -8.48 0.33
N THR A 166 15.58 -8.65 1.08
CA THR A 166 15.51 -8.28 2.50
C THR A 166 16.39 -9.20 3.35
N ASP A 167 16.30 -10.52 3.15
CA ASP A 167 17.11 -11.51 3.87
C ASP A 167 18.61 -11.30 3.63
N ALA A 168 19.02 -11.16 2.36
CA ALA A 168 20.40 -10.86 1.99
C ALA A 168 20.91 -9.53 2.60
N THR A 169 20.06 -8.51 2.67
CA THR A 169 20.42 -7.23 3.31
C THR A 169 20.66 -7.39 4.81
N ILE A 170 19.88 -8.25 5.48
CA ILE A 170 20.04 -8.53 6.91
C ILE A 170 21.34 -9.30 7.15
N GLU A 171 21.59 -10.35 6.36
CA GLU A 171 22.81 -11.16 6.45
C GLU A 171 24.07 -10.32 6.22
N LEU A 172 24.09 -9.49 5.18
CA LEU A 172 25.23 -8.59 4.89
C LEU A 172 25.49 -7.60 6.04
N ARG A 173 24.42 -7.10 6.69
CA ARG A 173 24.56 -6.22 7.86
C ARG A 173 25.13 -6.96 9.06
N ALA A 174 24.67 -8.19 9.30
CA ALA A 174 25.19 -9.03 10.38
C ALA A 174 26.67 -9.37 10.16
N ALA A 175 27.08 -9.69 8.93
CA ALA A 175 28.48 -9.95 8.57
C ALA A 175 29.37 -8.72 8.83
N ARG A 176 28.97 -7.54 8.36
CA ARG A 176 29.73 -6.29 8.61
C ARG A 176 29.84 -5.92 10.09
N LEU A 177 28.81 -6.21 10.87
CA LEU A 177 28.85 -6.03 12.33
C LEU A 177 29.84 -6.99 12.98
N ALA A 178 29.89 -8.25 12.54
CA ALA A 178 30.83 -9.26 13.02
C ALA A 178 32.29 -8.93 12.61
N GLU A 179 32.49 -8.31 11.45
CA GLU A 179 33.79 -7.84 10.95
C GLU A 179 34.29 -6.54 11.61
N GLY A 180 33.48 -5.93 12.50
CA GLY A 180 33.86 -4.74 13.25
C GLY A 180 33.69 -3.41 12.49
N GLU A 181 33.19 -3.44 11.27
CA GLU A 181 32.99 -2.25 10.42
C GLU A 181 31.76 -1.41 10.82
N GLY A 182 30.89 -1.93 11.70
CA GLY A 182 29.62 -1.28 12.08
C GLY A 182 29.68 -0.21 13.17
N ARG A 183 30.87 0.17 13.68
CA ARG A 183 31.05 1.16 14.77
C ARG A 183 31.49 2.57 14.32
N LEU A 184 31.35 2.92 13.05
CA LEU A 184 31.71 4.26 12.55
C LEU A 184 30.50 5.02 12.01
N ALA A 185 29.50 5.26 12.85
CA ALA A 185 28.54 6.36 12.73
C ALA A 185 27.72 6.45 14.01
N ALA A 186 28.25 7.19 15.00
CA ALA A 186 27.48 7.77 16.08
C ALA A 186 27.40 9.29 15.84
#